data_AF-A0AAD9MGC4-F1
#
_entry.id   AF-A0AAD9MGC4-F1
#
_cell.length_a   1.000
_cell.length_b   1.000
_cell.length_c   1.000
_cell.angle_alpha   90.00
_cell.angle_beta   90.00
_cell.angle_gamma   90.00
#
_symmetry.space_group_name_H-M   'P 1'
#
loop_
_entity.id
_entity.type
_entity.pdbx_description
1 polymer ?
#
loop_
_entity_poly.entity_id
_entity_poly.type
_entity_poly.pdbx_seq_one_letter_code
_entity_poly.pdbx_strand_id
1 'polypeptide(L)'
;MADMLTAWEHLGRIEDLKITYVGDGNNMVHSWMRLASRIPMDFTCACPEGFLPDADTVKQCQSTGVSAISVSHDPMEAVKGADIIYTDVWASMGQKEEAEARKRSFQGFQVNEAMMEAAGPQAKFMHCLPAERGVECTDGVMESEASIVWDEAENRMHAQNGIMIHAMGLS
;
A
#
# COMPACT_ATOMS: atom_id res chain seq x y z
N MET A 1 -9.26 -5.23 0.46
CA MET A 1 -10.24 -6.00 -0.38
C MET A 1 -10.50 -5.25 -1.68
N ALA A 2 -11.01 -4.01 -1.61
CA ALA A 2 -11.11 -3.14 -2.79
C ALA A 2 -9.75 -2.96 -3.49
N ASP A 3 -8.70 -2.81 -2.70
CA ASP A 3 -7.33 -2.64 -3.19
C ASP A 3 -6.90 -3.85 -4.05
N MET A 4 -7.10 -5.06 -3.54
CA MET A 4 -6.80 -6.30 -4.27
C MET A 4 -7.71 -6.51 -5.49
N LEU A 5 -8.98 -6.12 -5.40
CA LEU A 5 -9.90 -6.17 -6.55
C LEU A 5 -9.37 -5.28 -7.68
N THR A 6 -8.97 -4.06 -7.34
CA THR A 6 -8.43 -3.09 -8.30
C THR A 6 -7.11 -3.55 -8.89
N ALA A 7 -6.20 -4.07 -8.05
CA ALA A 7 -4.96 -4.69 -8.50
C ALA A 7 -5.21 -5.83 -9.50
N TRP A 8 -6.20 -6.68 -9.23
CA TRP A 8 -6.56 -7.79 -10.11
C TRP A 8 -7.12 -7.31 -11.45
N GLU A 9 -8.00 -6.30 -11.46
CA GLU A 9 -8.58 -5.74 -12.69
C GLU A 9 -7.52 -5.10 -13.59
N HIS A 10 -6.54 -4.40 -13.01
CA HIS A 10 -5.49 -3.71 -13.76
C HIS A 10 -4.32 -4.60 -14.19
N LEU A 11 -4.00 -5.64 -13.42
CA LEU A 11 -2.85 -6.51 -13.67
C LEU A 11 -3.23 -7.88 -14.24
N GLY A 12 -4.51 -8.24 -14.22
CA GLY A 12 -5.03 -9.50 -14.76
C GLY A 12 -4.66 -10.75 -13.95
N ARG A 13 -4.00 -10.59 -12.80
CA ARG A 13 -3.61 -11.67 -11.89
C ARG A 13 -3.76 -11.23 -10.44
N ILE A 14 -3.96 -12.20 -9.55
CA ILE A 14 -4.13 -11.97 -8.10
C ILE A 14 -2.96 -12.51 -7.26
N GLU A 15 -2.17 -13.43 -7.83
CA GLU A 15 -1.01 -14.05 -7.18
C GLU A 15 0.30 -13.55 -7.81
N ASP A 16 1.40 -13.79 -7.09
CA ASP A 16 2.76 -13.45 -7.51
C ASP A 16 2.94 -11.95 -7.84
N LEU A 17 2.14 -11.10 -7.17
CA LEU A 17 2.26 -9.66 -7.25
C LEU A 17 3.37 -9.16 -6.34
N LYS A 18 4.12 -8.17 -6.82
CA LYS A 18 5.06 -7.42 -5.98
C LYS A 18 4.43 -6.11 -5.52
N ILE A 19 4.10 -6.03 -4.23
CA ILE A 19 3.44 -4.88 -3.61
C ILE A 19 4.42 -4.21 -2.65
N THR A 20 4.72 -2.94 -2.89
CA THR A 20 5.54 -2.14 -1.97
C THR A 20 4.69 -1.04 -1.34
N TYR A 21 4.44 -1.15 -0.04
CA TYR A 21 3.88 -0.06 0.74
C TYR A 21 5.01 0.88 1.18
N VAL A 22 4.86 2.18 0.96
CA VAL A 22 5.83 3.22 1.34
C VAL A 22 5.19 4.14 2.36
N GLY A 23 5.79 4.29 3.54
CA GLY A 23 5.29 5.20 4.57
C GLY A 23 5.21 4.57 5.97
N ASP A 24 4.12 4.81 6.68
CA ASP A 24 3.97 4.42 8.08
C ASP A 24 3.56 2.95 8.21
N GLY A 25 4.14 2.21 9.16
CA GLY A 25 3.77 0.84 9.54
C GLY A 25 2.39 0.71 10.18
N ASN A 26 1.39 1.42 9.64
CA ASN A 26 0.08 1.62 10.23
C ASN A 26 -0.88 0.44 9.99
N ASN A 27 -2.16 0.65 10.29
CA ASN A 27 -3.23 -0.32 10.11
C ASN A 27 -3.41 -0.80 8.65
N MET A 28 -3.08 0.03 7.65
CA MET A 28 -3.11 -0.39 6.24
C MET A 28 -2.05 -1.42 5.95
N VAL A 29 -0.82 -1.24 6.46
CA VAL A 29 0.25 -2.25 6.37
C VAL A 29 -0.19 -3.56 7.01
N HIS A 30 -0.83 -3.52 8.18
CA HIS A 30 -1.30 -4.74 8.84
C HIS A 30 -2.40 -5.43 8.04
N SER A 31 -3.27 -4.67 7.37
CA SER A 31 -4.32 -5.21 6.50
C SER A 31 -3.74 -5.88 5.27
N TRP A 32 -2.73 -5.27 4.63
CA TRP A 32 -1.98 -5.87 3.53
C TRP A 32 -1.23 -7.14 3.95
N MET A 33 -0.56 -7.14 5.11
CA MET A 33 0.13 -8.35 5.61
C MET A 33 -0.85 -9.51 5.87
N ARG A 34 -2.05 -9.21 6.40
CA ARG A 34 -3.10 -10.22 6.57
C ARG A 34 -3.63 -10.75 5.24
N LEU A 35 -3.69 -9.92 4.21
CA LEU A 35 -4.03 -10.35 2.85
C LEU A 35 -2.91 -11.24 2.27
N ALA A 36 -1.64 -10.84 2.42
CA ALA A 36 -0.47 -11.63 2.03
C ALA A 36 -0.39 -12.99 2.75
N SER A 37 -1.01 -13.11 3.92
CA SER A 37 -1.14 -14.39 4.64
C SER A 37 -2.17 -15.35 4.01
N ARG A 38 -2.90 -14.91 2.98
CA ARG A 38 -3.98 -15.65 2.32
C ARG A 38 -3.78 -15.81 0.82
N ILE A 39 -3.14 -14.84 0.18
CA ILE A 39 -2.88 -14.80 -1.26
C ILE A 39 -1.37 -14.68 -1.45
N PRO A 40 -0.74 -15.59 -2.23
CA PRO A 40 0.71 -15.54 -2.50
C PRO A 40 1.12 -14.23 -3.19
N MET A 41 2.04 -13.50 -2.58
CA MET A 41 2.62 -12.26 -3.09
C MET A 41 4.00 -11.97 -2.48
N ASP A 42 4.72 -11.00 -3.04
CA ASP A 42 5.88 -10.36 -2.41
C ASP A 42 5.43 -9.00 -1.86
N PHE A 43 5.24 -8.94 -0.54
CA PHE A 43 4.83 -7.72 0.15
C PHE A 43 6.01 -7.11 0.92
N THR A 44 6.34 -5.87 0.60
CA THR A 44 7.39 -5.11 1.29
C THR A 44 6.80 -3.83 1.90
N CYS A 45 7.03 -3.64 3.21
CA CYS A 45 6.78 -2.37 3.87
C CYS A 45 8.07 -1.55 3.93
N ALA A 46 8.18 -0.50 3.12
CA ALA A 46 9.22 0.50 3.19
C ALA A 46 8.81 1.61 4.16
N CYS A 47 9.41 1.63 5.35
CA CYS A 47 9.08 2.61 6.39
C CYS A 47 10.34 3.24 7.01
N PRO A 48 10.28 4.49 7.49
CA PRO A 48 11.39 5.06 8.24
C PRO A 48 11.65 4.29 9.55
N GLU A 49 12.88 4.37 10.06
CA GLU A 49 13.19 3.81 11.39
C GLU A 49 12.27 4.41 12.47
N GLY A 50 11.74 3.56 13.35
CA GLY A 50 10.80 3.97 14.39
C GLY A 50 9.31 3.96 13.97
N PHE A 51 9.01 3.72 12.69
CA PHE A 51 7.65 3.61 12.14
C PHE A 51 7.35 2.19 11.63
N LEU A 52 7.92 1.21 12.32
CA LEU A 52 7.79 -0.21 11.99
C LEU A 52 6.34 -0.69 12.20
N PRO A 53 5.85 -1.63 11.37
CA PRO A 53 4.62 -2.34 11.68
C PRO A 53 4.76 -3.18 12.95
N ASP A 54 3.62 -3.51 13.56
CA ASP A 54 3.56 -4.33 14.77
C ASP A 54 4.29 -5.67 14.57
N ALA A 55 5.34 -5.90 15.37
CA ALA A 55 6.25 -7.03 15.17
C ALA A 55 5.57 -8.39 15.32
N ASP A 56 4.55 -8.49 16.17
CA ASP A 56 3.80 -9.74 16.35
C ASP A 56 2.91 -10.01 15.14
N THR A 57 2.29 -8.99 14.56
CA THR A 57 1.58 -9.07 13.28
C THR A 57 2.51 -9.52 12.15
N VAL A 58 3.71 -8.94 12.04
CA VAL A 58 4.70 -9.36 11.02
C VAL A 58 5.03 -10.83 11.17
N LYS A 59 5.42 -11.26 12.37
CA LYS A 59 5.78 -12.66 12.65
C LYS A 59 4.64 -13.62 12.36
N GLN A 60 3.42 -13.26 12.78
CA GLN A 60 2.23 -14.07 12.54
C GLN A 60 2.02 -14.27 11.03
N CYS A 61 2.07 -13.19 10.26
CA CYS A 61 1.84 -13.26 8.82
C CYS A 61 2.95 -14.03 8.09
N GLN A 62 4.21 -13.80 8.44
CA GLN A 62 5.36 -14.55 7.90
C GLN A 62 5.28 -16.05 8.21
N SER A 63 4.81 -16.42 9.41
CA SER A 63 4.71 -17.82 9.83
C SER A 63 3.75 -18.67 9.00
N THR A 64 2.86 -18.04 8.21
CA THR A 64 1.95 -18.75 7.31
C THR A 64 2.66 -19.39 6.12
N GLY A 65 3.83 -18.86 5.71
CA GLY A 65 4.58 -19.33 4.56
C GLY A 65 3.93 -19.10 3.20
N VAL A 66 2.82 -18.35 3.14
CA VAL A 66 2.06 -18.09 1.89
C VAL A 66 2.77 -17.06 1.01
N SER A 67 3.34 -16.02 1.62
CA SER A 67 3.93 -14.87 0.94
C SER A 67 5.31 -14.52 1.48
N ALA A 68 6.13 -13.88 0.65
CA ALA A 68 7.30 -13.17 1.13
C ALA A 68 6.84 -11.84 1.75
N ILE A 69 7.11 -11.65 3.04
CA ILE A 69 6.78 -10.42 3.76
C ILE A 69 8.07 -9.84 4.31
N SER A 70 8.41 -8.62 3.90
CA SER A 70 9.64 -7.95 4.33
C SER A 70 9.39 -6.52 4.80
N VAL A 71 10.35 -5.98 5.55
CA VAL A 71 10.38 -4.59 5.97
C VAL A 71 11.70 -3.99 5.52
N SER A 72 11.65 -2.83 4.85
CA SER A 72 12.80 -2.08 4.34
C SER A 72 12.80 -0.68 4.93
N HIS A 73 14.00 -0.11 5.08
CA HIS A 73 14.21 1.30 5.42
C HIS A 73 14.73 2.12 4.24
N ASP A 74 14.94 1.47 3.09
CA ASP A 74 15.30 2.11 1.84
C ASP A 74 14.10 2.01 0.87
N PRO A 75 13.34 3.10 0.66
CA PRO A 75 12.18 3.07 -0.20
C PRO A 75 12.55 2.92 -1.67
N MET A 76 13.69 3.46 -2.12
CA MET A 76 14.11 3.39 -3.52
C MET A 76 14.53 1.98 -3.93
N GLU A 77 15.19 1.25 -3.03
CA GLU A 77 15.47 -0.17 -3.27
C GLU A 77 14.21 -1.03 -3.17
N ALA A 78 13.31 -0.73 -2.22
CA ALA A 78 12.10 -1.52 -1.99
C ALA A 78 11.10 -1.47 -3.16
N VAL A 79 11.02 -0.36 -3.89
CA VAL A 79 10.08 -0.20 -5.00
C VAL A 79 10.53 -0.87 -6.30
N LYS A 80 11.81 -1.26 -6.43
CA LYS A 80 12.35 -1.81 -7.69
C LYS A 80 11.56 -3.03 -8.16
N GLY A 81 11.00 -2.94 -9.37
CA GLY A 81 10.20 -4.00 -9.96
C GLY A 81 8.85 -4.25 -9.27
N ALA A 82 8.37 -3.32 -8.42
CA ALA A 82 7.04 -3.41 -7.85
C ALA A 82 5.99 -3.38 -8.97
N ASP A 83 4.96 -4.21 -8.84
CA ASP A 83 3.74 -4.11 -9.64
C ASP A 83 2.87 -2.96 -9.11
N ILE A 84 2.87 -2.74 -7.78
CA ILE A 84 2.11 -1.67 -7.12
C ILE A 84 2.98 -0.96 -6.09
N ILE A 85 3.03 0.37 -6.17
CA ILE A 85 3.48 1.24 -5.09
C ILE A 85 2.25 1.79 -4.38
N TYR A 86 2.16 1.54 -3.08
CA TYR A 86 1.05 1.97 -2.25
C TYR A 86 1.56 2.94 -1.17
N THR A 87 0.86 4.03 -0.91
CA THR A 87 1.15 4.90 0.26
C THR A 87 -0.15 5.31 0.96
N ASP A 88 -0.02 5.84 2.17
CA ASP A 88 -1.10 6.46 2.92
C ASP A 88 -0.59 7.74 3.58
N VAL A 89 -1.51 8.54 4.12
CA VAL A 89 -1.17 9.77 4.86
C VAL A 89 -0.19 9.46 5.99
N TRP A 90 0.86 10.26 6.07
CA TRP A 90 1.88 10.05 7.10
C TRP A 90 1.38 10.36 8.50
N ALA A 91 0.41 11.26 8.67
CA ALA A 91 -0.19 11.58 9.96
C ALA A 91 -1.69 11.30 9.91
N SER A 92 -2.16 10.36 10.73
CA SER A 92 -3.57 9.98 10.74
C SER A 92 -4.45 11.06 11.39
N MET A 93 -5.78 10.89 11.30
CA MET A 93 -6.72 11.72 12.07
C MET A 93 -6.36 11.70 13.56
N GLY A 94 -6.07 12.88 14.12
CA GLY A 94 -5.67 13.06 15.52
C GLY A 94 -4.18 13.39 15.75
N GLN A 95 -3.32 13.23 14.74
CA GLN A 95 -1.86 13.44 14.86
C GLN A 95 -1.39 14.76 14.23
N LYS A 96 -2.27 15.77 14.14
CA LYS A 96 -1.94 17.04 13.46
C LYS A 96 -0.76 17.78 14.09
N GLU A 97 -0.60 17.68 15.40
CA GLU A 97 0.50 18.29 16.13
C GLU A 97 1.86 17.64 15.83
N GLU A 98 1.85 16.38 15.37
CA GLU A 98 3.04 15.61 15.00
C GLU A 98 3.40 15.71 13.51
N ALA A 99 2.52 16.31 12.69
CA ALA A 99 2.64 16.31 11.23
C ALA A 99 4.02 16.81 10.75
N GLU A 100 4.52 17.91 11.30
CA GLU A 100 5.82 18.47 10.92
C GLU A 100 7.01 17.60 11.35
N ALA A 101 6.90 16.92 12.50
CA ALA A 101 7.92 15.99 12.94
C ALA A 101 7.96 14.75 12.04
N ARG A 102 6.79 14.22 11.69
CA ARG A 102 6.65 13.07 10.79
C ARG A 102 7.12 13.41 9.38
N LYS A 103 6.79 14.60 8.83
CA LYS A 103 7.34 15.08 7.55
C LYS A 103 8.87 15.06 7.50
N ARG A 104 9.55 15.34 8.62
CA ARG A 104 11.03 15.22 8.71
C ARG A 104 11.50 13.77 8.73
N SER A 105 10.87 12.92 9.52
CA SER A 105 11.26 11.49 9.60
C SER A 105 10.98 10.73 8.31
N PHE A 106 9.99 11.18 7.52
CA PHE A 106 9.58 10.56 6.26
C PHE A 106 10.26 11.19 5.04
N GLN A 107 11.28 12.03 5.23
CA GLN A 107 12.08 12.52 4.12
C GLN A 107 12.66 11.34 3.31
N GLY A 108 12.42 11.34 2.00
CA GLY A 108 12.79 10.25 1.10
C GLY A 108 11.70 9.19 0.87
N PHE A 109 10.60 9.22 1.64
CA PHE A 109 9.47 8.28 1.50
C PHE A 109 8.27 8.87 0.72
N GLN A 110 8.40 10.07 0.16
CA GLN A 110 7.36 10.61 -0.72
C GLN A 110 7.35 9.84 -2.04
N VAL A 111 6.19 9.29 -2.38
CA VAL A 111 5.98 8.67 -3.68
C VAL A 111 5.91 9.77 -4.74
N ASN A 112 6.97 9.85 -5.53
CA ASN A 112 7.12 10.82 -6.61
C ASN A 112 7.50 10.10 -7.91
N GLU A 113 7.64 10.88 -8.97
CA GLU A 113 7.92 10.40 -10.32
C GLU A 113 9.20 9.57 -10.39
N ALA A 114 10.24 9.96 -9.65
CA ALA A 114 11.50 9.21 -9.59
C ALA A 114 11.35 7.85 -8.89
N MET A 115 10.49 7.76 -7.87
CA MET A 115 10.17 6.50 -7.20
C MET A 115 9.36 5.58 -8.10
N MET A 116 8.37 6.13 -8.82
CA MET A 116 7.61 5.38 -9.84
C MET A 116 8.53 4.88 -10.97
N GLU A 117 9.45 5.72 -11.45
CA GLU A 117 10.44 5.33 -12.47
C GLU A 117 11.35 4.20 -11.99
N ALA A 118 11.78 4.23 -10.72
CA ALA A 118 12.60 3.17 -10.13
C ALA A 118 11.86 1.82 -10.04
N ALA A 119 10.53 1.83 -9.88
CA ALA A 119 9.72 0.61 -9.90
C ALA A 119 9.57 0.02 -11.31
N GLY A 120 9.52 0.89 -12.32
CA GLY A 120 9.43 0.51 -13.73
C GLY A 120 8.08 0.87 -14.36
N PRO A 121 7.98 0.84 -15.70
CA PRO A 121 6.83 1.36 -16.45
C PRO A 121 5.53 0.58 -16.22
N GLN A 122 5.60 -0.63 -15.68
CA GLN A 122 4.44 -1.45 -15.34
C GLN A 122 3.80 -1.06 -14.01
N ALA A 123 4.53 -0.36 -13.14
CA ALA A 123 4.10 -0.09 -11.78
C ALA A 123 2.85 0.79 -11.74
N LYS A 124 1.89 0.40 -10.91
CA LYS A 124 0.70 1.19 -10.61
C LYS A 124 0.81 1.88 -9.26
N PHE A 125 0.16 3.01 -9.14
CA PHE A 125 0.09 3.79 -7.89
C PHE A 125 -1.29 3.66 -7.26
N MET A 126 -1.31 3.34 -5.97
CA MET A 126 -2.52 3.19 -5.15
C MET A 126 -2.41 3.99 -3.85
N HIS A 127 -3.57 4.43 -3.35
CA HIS A 127 -3.68 5.26 -2.15
C HIS A 127 -5.11 5.17 -1.59
N CYS A 128 -5.26 4.81 -0.30
CA CYS A 128 -6.58 4.55 0.31
C CYS A 128 -7.50 5.77 0.45
N LEU A 129 -6.94 6.97 0.31
CA LEU A 129 -7.56 8.29 0.47
C LEU A 129 -8.03 8.58 1.91
N PRO A 130 -8.14 9.86 2.31
CA PRO A 130 -7.76 11.07 1.56
C PRO A 130 -6.24 11.20 1.42
N ALA A 131 -5.75 11.85 0.35
CA ALA A 131 -4.33 12.15 0.15
C ALA A 131 -4.00 13.62 0.48
N GLU A 132 -2.87 13.87 1.14
CA GLU A 132 -2.20 15.16 1.30
C GLU A 132 -1.14 15.32 0.19
N ARG A 133 -1.59 15.81 -0.97
CA ARG A 133 -0.72 16.09 -2.13
C ARG A 133 0.44 16.99 -1.75
N GLY A 134 1.65 16.60 -2.18
CA GLY A 134 2.91 17.26 -1.83
C GLY A 134 3.51 16.76 -0.52
N VAL A 135 2.89 15.79 0.16
CA VAL A 135 3.40 15.14 1.38
C VAL A 135 3.72 13.68 1.11
N GLU A 136 2.77 12.76 1.19
CA GLU A 136 3.05 11.34 0.93
C GLU A 136 3.15 11.02 -0.57
N CYS A 137 2.49 11.79 -1.43
CA CYS A 137 2.57 11.65 -2.88
C CYS A 137 2.59 13.01 -3.60
N THR A 138 3.20 13.08 -4.78
CA THR A 138 3.16 14.27 -5.63
C THR A 138 1.88 14.32 -6.47
N ASP A 139 1.51 15.53 -6.92
CA ASP A 139 0.42 15.70 -7.90
C ASP A 139 0.72 14.95 -9.20
N GLY A 140 1.98 14.96 -9.63
CA GLY A 140 2.40 14.27 -10.85
C GLY A 140 2.13 12.77 -10.81
N VAL A 141 2.36 12.12 -9.66
CA VAL A 141 2.02 10.71 -9.47
C VAL A 141 0.51 10.52 -9.37
N MET A 142 -0.17 11.32 -8.54
CA MET A 142 -1.61 11.20 -8.28
C MET A 142 -2.46 11.35 -9.56
N GLU A 143 -2.05 12.21 -10.47
CA GLU A 143 -2.73 12.48 -11.76
C GLU A 143 -2.16 11.67 -12.94
N SER A 144 -1.16 10.83 -12.72
CA SER A 144 -0.54 10.05 -13.79
C SER A 144 -1.43 8.91 -14.31
N GLU A 145 -1.14 8.41 -15.51
CA GLU A 145 -1.77 7.19 -16.05
C GLU A 145 -1.44 5.92 -15.23
N ALA A 146 -0.43 5.98 -14.36
CA ALA A 146 -0.11 4.89 -13.44
C ALA A 146 -1.02 4.89 -12.20
N SER A 147 -1.66 6.02 -11.89
CA SER A 147 -2.56 6.18 -10.75
C SER A 147 -3.89 5.47 -11.00
N ILE A 148 -4.25 4.55 -10.10
CA ILE A 148 -5.52 3.82 -10.13
C ILE A 148 -6.37 4.08 -8.86
N VAL A 149 -6.08 5.19 -8.18
CA VAL A 149 -6.69 5.60 -6.90
C VAL A 149 -8.21 5.81 -6.97
N TRP A 150 -8.73 6.21 -8.13
CA TRP A 150 -10.16 6.45 -8.32
C TRP A 150 -10.93 5.14 -8.49
N ASP A 151 -10.39 4.21 -9.28
CA ASP A 151 -10.93 2.87 -9.42
C ASP A 151 -10.87 2.12 -8.07
N GLU A 152 -9.77 2.31 -7.32
CA GLU A 152 -9.63 1.81 -5.95
C GLU A 152 -10.75 2.32 -5.03
N ALA A 153 -11.04 3.62 -5.09
CA ALA A 153 -12.10 4.24 -4.32
C ALA A 153 -13.50 3.74 -4.72
N GLU A 154 -13.76 3.58 -6.03
CA GLU A 154 -15.01 3.03 -6.55
C GLU A 154 -15.21 1.57 -6.11
N ASN A 155 -14.13 0.77 -6.18
CA ASN A 155 -14.14 -0.64 -5.80
C ASN A 155 -14.41 -0.89 -4.32
N ARG A 156 -14.37 0.15 -3.47
CA ARG A 156 -14.89 0.07 -2.09
C ARG A 156 -16.35 -0.33 -2.07
N MET A 157 -17.18 0.27 -2.94
CA MET A 157 -18.61 -0.05 -3.03
C MET A 157 -18.80 -1.51 -3.48
N HIS A 158 -18.10 -1.92 -4.55
CA HIS A 158 -18.25 -3.26 -5.12
C HIS A 158 -17.77 -4.35 -4.16
N ALA A 159 -16.59 -4.19 -3.57
CA ALA A 159 -16.05 -5.15 -2.61
C ALA A 159 -16.94 -5.27 -1.36
N GLN A 160 -17.45 -4.15 -0.84
CA GLN A 160 -18.33 -4.17 0.33
C GLN A 160 -19.68 -4.83 0.02
N ASN A 161 -20.27 -4.56 -1.14
CA ASN A 161 -21.50 -5.25 -1.58
C ASN A 161 -21.28 -6.76 -1.67
N GLY A 162 -20.15 -7.21 -2.23
CA GLY A 162 -19.79 -8.63 -2.26
C GLY A 162 -19.67 -9.25 -0.87
N ILE A 163 -19.01 -8.55 0.06
CA ILE A 163 -18.90 -8.99 1.47
C ILE A 163 -20.28 -9.10 2.12
N MET A 164 -21.16 -8.11 1.91
CA MET A 164 -22.50 -8.09 2.51
C MET A 164 -23.36 -9.26 2.03
N ILE A 165 -23.38 -9.52 0.71
CA ILE A 165 -24.12 -10.64 0.13
C ILE A 165 -23.60 -11.97 0.70
N HIS A 166 -22.27 -12.14 0.76
CA HIS A 166 -21.66 -13.35 1.30
C HIS A 166 -21.97 -13.56 2.78
N ALA A 167 -21.79 -12.52 3.61
CA ALA A 167 -22.04 -12.59 5.05
C ALA A 167 -23.53 -12.85 5.37
N MET A 168 -24.44 -12.42 4.49
CA MET A 168 -25.88 -12.67 4.61
C MET A 168 -26.33 -14.03 4.03
N GLY A 169 -25.42 -14.83 3.46
CA GLY A 169 -25.75 -16.13 2.87
C GLY A 169 -26.54 -16.03 1.55
N LEU A 170 -26.36 -14.93 0.82
CA LEU A 170 -27.04 -14.64 -0.44
C LEU A 170 -26.16 -14.98 -1.68
N SER A 171 -24.99 -15.57 -1.46
CA SER A 171 -24.04 -16.09 -2.46
C SER A 171 -23.58 -17.50 -2.10
#